data_AF-A0A2E5E8D5-F1
#
_entry.id   AF-A0A2E5E8D5-F1
#
_cell.length_a   1.000
_cell.length_b   1.000
_cell.length_c   1.000
_cell.angle_alpha   90.00
_cell.angle_beta   90.00
_cell.angle_gamma   90.00
#
_symmetry.space_group_name_H-M   'P 1'
#
loop_
_entity.id
_entity.type
_entity.pdbx_description
1 polymer ?
#
loop_
_entity_poly.entity_id
_entity_poly.type
_entity_poly.pdbx_seq_one_letter_code
_entity_poly.pdbx_strand_id
1 'polypeptide(L)'
;MTNESHTPVPNAGAGAKIGWIIVVVLMIIGMVVAWFTLNAGQVWVVSEKQSYSQYEETTSVNEWLPADSGRVRELVHYGAAISDTREISNIGESQSLRSEVEKDVYSDKSMASSAKAIAAGQTAKLVLVTGDITVDRWVNDNDEESSPEEGWKSTGKTSKWEVTKEVPLNRPRPENATFSVSRTIGIWLSAILTLAIMSFLFGDNALYKTAEAIVVGTSAAYWMAYSFYTGIVDQLLINLFPSMVRSFTSPGLPWDYQWNWVFIIPGILAVMLICRLLPKGGWIARWPLAFIIGATAGFRLTSHLESDFLLQIKATITSLWSVDAAGQFEFWNSVGAIVILLGVLLCLVYFFFSLEHKGAVGKAARGGIFVLMITFGAAFGLTVMGRITLLTERFDFLFKEWLHLL
;
A
#
# COMPACT_ATOMS: atom_id res chain seq x y z
N MET A 1 20.33 18.00 -41.07
CA MET A 1 18.89 18.01 -40.74
C MET A 1 18.71 18.79 -39.45
N THR A 2 18.65 20.11 -39.57
CA THR A 2 18.44 21.05 -38.47
C THR A 2 17.12 21.74 -38.73
N ASN A 3 16.04 21.19 -38.17
CA ASN A 3 14.74 21.85 -38.10
C ASN A 3 14.33 21.83 -36.63
N GLU A 4 14.84 22.81 -35.87
CA GLU A 4 14.22 23.16 -34.60
C GLU A 4 12.96 23.96 -34.91
N SER A 5 11.82 23.29 -34.85
CA SER A 5 10.53 23.94 -34.82
C SER A 5 10.35 24.58 -33.44
N HIS A 6 10.76 25.84 -33.30
CA HIS A 6 10.32 26.67 -32.19
C HIS A 6 8.80 26.76 -32.24
N THR A 7 8.12 26.14 -31.29
CA THR A 7 6.72 26.48 -31.01
C THR A 7 6.69 27.96 -30.61
N PRO A 8 5.87 28.81 -31.25
CA PRO A 8 5.78 30.20 -30.86
C PRO A 8 5.16 30.24 -29.47
N VAL A 9 5.99 30.46 -28.44
CA VAL A 9 5.52 30.90 -27.14
C VAL A 9 4.82 32.24 -27.41
N PRO A 10 3.52 32.40 -27.10
CA PRO A 10 2.85 33.66 -27.29
C PRO A 10 3.67 34.72 -26.55
N ASN A 11 4.16 35.72 -27.29
CA ASN A 11 4.76 36.89 -26.67
C ASN A 11 3.70 37.46 -25.73
N ALA A 12 3.86 37.20 -24.43
CA ALA A 12 3.03 37.76 -23.40
C ALA A 12 3.16 39.28 -23.53
N GLY A 13 2.17 39.91 -24.17
CA GLY A 13 2.13 41.36 -24.33
C GLY A 13 2.32 42.02 -22.96
N ALA A 14 2.89 43.22 -22.93
CA ALA A 14 3.21 43.91 -21.68
C ALA A 14 2.04 43.93 -20.66
N GLY A 15 0.78 43.93 -21.13
CA GLY A 15 -0.42 43.78 -20.31
C GLY A 15 -0.54 42.45 -19.54
N ALA A 16 -0.10 41.32 -20.11
CA ALA A 16 -0.10 40.02 -19.43
C ALA A 16 0.94 39.94 -18.30
N LYS A 17 2.10 40.59 -18.48
CA LYS A 17 3.12 40.70 -17.42
C LYS A 17 2.66 41.59 -16.26
N ILE A 18 1.95 42.68 -16.57
CA ILE A 18 1.40 43.60 -15.56
C ILE A 18 0.25 42.92 -14.78
N GLY A 19 -0.65 42.21 -15.47
CA GLY A 19 -1.70 41.42 -14.82
C GLY A 19 -1.14 40.35 -13.88
N TRP A 20 -0.04 39.69 -14.27
CA TRP A 20 0.64 38.70 -13.43
C TRP A 20 1.24 39.31 -12.15
N ILE A 21 1.92 40.46 -12.25
CA ILE A 21 2.47 41.15 -11.08
C ILE A 21 1.35 41.52 -10.10
N ILE A 22 0.22 42.01 -10.61
CA ILE A 22 -0.93 42.40 -9.77
C ILE A 22 -1.52 41.19 -9.03
N VAL A 23 -1.71 40.05 -9.70
CA VAL A 23 -2.25 38.83 -9.06
C VAL A 23 -1.30 38.32 -7.97
N VAL A 24 0.00 38.28 -8.24
CA VAL A 24 1.00 37.86 -7.24
C VAL A 24 1.03 38.82 -6.06
N VAL A 25 0.98 40.13 -6.31
CA VAL A 25 0.95 41.15 -5.24
C VAL A 25 -0.33 41.03 -4.41
N LEU A 26 -1.51 40.85 -5.03
CA LEU A 26 -2.77 40.63 -4.32
C LEU A 26 -2.74 39.34 -3.49
N MET A 27 -2.16 38.27 -4.03
CA MET A 27 -1.99 37.02 -3.30
C MET A 27 -1.08 37.22 -2.08
N ILE A 28 0.07 37.88 -2.24
CA ILE A 28 0.99 38.20 -1.14
C ILE A 28 0.31 39.08 -0.09
N ILE A 29 -0.45 40.09 -0.49
CA ILE A 29 -1.21 40.95 0.43
C ILE A 29 -2.25 40.13 1.19
N GLY A 30 -3.05 39.31 0.50
CA GLY A 30 -4.03 38.43 1.14
C GLY A 30 -3.39 37.45 2.13
N MET A 31 -2.22 36.92 1.79
CA MET A 31 -1.43 36.04 2.65
C MET A 31 -0.89 36.74 3.89
N VAL A 32 -0.33 37.95 3.74
CA VAL A 32 0.14 38.75 4.88
C VAL A 32 -1.03 39.12 5.80
N VAL A 33 -2.17 39.50 5.23
CA VAL A 33 -3.38 39.76 6.00
C VAL A 33 -3.80 38.50 6.77
N ALA A 34 -3.92 37.34 6.11
CA ALA A 34 -4.30 36.09 6.76
C ALA A 34 -3.34 35.67 7.89
N TRP A 35 -2.03 35.89 7.71
CA TRP A 35 -1.04 35.65 8.77
C TRP A 35 -1.31 36.49 10.02
N PHE A 36 -1.55 37.79 9.84
CA PHE A 36 -1.76 38.72 10.96
C PHE A 36 -3.16 38.66 11.57
N THR A 37 -4.20 38.38 10.78
CA THR A 37 -5.59 38.41 11.24
C THR A 37 -6.10 37.06 11.73
N LEU A 38 -5.64 35.95 11.15
CA LEU A 38 -6.18 34.61 11.41
C LEU A 38 -5.14 33.65 12.01
N ASN A 39 -3.91 34.10 12.28
CA ASN A 39 -2.79 33.21 12.65
C ASN A 39 -2.66 32.03 11.66
N ALA A 40 -2.90 32.29 10.37
CA ALA A 40 -3.01 31.26 9.35
C ALA A 40 -1.71 30.45 9.22
N GLY A 41 -1.84 29.12 9.21
CA GLY A 41 -0.78 28.15 8.99
C GLY A 41 0.24 28.05 10.12
N GLN A 42 0.04 28.73 11.25
CA GLN A 42 0.93 28.64 12.40
C GLN A 42 0.78 27.29 13.12
N VAL A 43 1.80 26.44 12.98
CA VAL A 43 1.83 25.13 13.64
C VAL A 43 2.58 25.23 14.96
N TRP A 44 1.88 24.89 16.04
CA TRP A 44 2.44 24.78 17.37
C TRP A 44 2.68 23.31 17.70
N VAL A 45 3.86 23.03 18.24
CA VAL A 45 4.27 21.67 18.58
C VAL A 45 4.66 21.57 20.04
N VAL A 46 4.32 20.44 20.63
CA VAL A 46 4.72 20.07 21.99
C VAL A 46 5.67 18.90 21.87
N SER A 47 6.89 19.08 22.38
CA SER A 47 7.83 18.00 22.55
C SER A 47 7.53 17.30 23.88
N GLU A 48 7.05 16.07 23.80
CA GLU A 48 6.92 15.19 24.95
C GLU A 48 8.10 14.20 24.93
N LYS A 49 8.81 14.09 26.05
CA LYS A 49 9.77 13.00 26.24
C LYS A 49 8.97 11.74 26.51
N GLN A 50 9.00 10.79 25.59
CA GLN A 50 8.49 9.46 25.84
C GLN A 50 9.64 8.59 26.33
N SER A 51 9.47 8.00 27.51
CA SER A 51 10.38 6.98 28.01
C SER A 51 9.76 5.62 27.79
N TYR A 52 10.59 4.69 27.33
CA TYR A 52 10.20 3.30 27.16
C TYR A 52 11.10 2.47 28.05
N SER A 53 10.48 1.66 28.90
CA SER A 53 11.19 0.68 29.70
C SER A 53 11.10 -0.69 29.05
N GLN A 54 12.23 -1.39 29.06
CA GLN A 54 12.30 -2.77 28.58
C GLN A 54 11.86 -3.71 29.70
N TYR A 55 10.91 -4.56 29.37
CA TYR A 55 10.48 -5.67 30.21
C TYR A 55 10.84 -6.99 29.53
N GLU A 56 11.21 -7.97 30.33
CA GLU A 56 11.52 -9.33 29.89
C GLU A 56 10.59 -10.32 30.60
N GLU A 57 10.05 -11.25 29.84
CA GLU A 57 9.37 -12.43 30.36
C GLU A 57 10.13 -13.68 29.92
N THR A 58 10.38 -14.57 30.88
CA THR A 58 10.97 -15.88 30.60
C THR A 58 9.88 -16.93 30.69
N THR A 59 9.52 -17.51 29.55
CA THR A 59 8.51 -18.58 29.47
C THR A 59 9.19 -19.86 29.04
N SER A 60 8.95 -20.95 29.75
CA SER A 60 9.39 -22.28 29.32
C SER A 60 8.47 -22.80 28.22
N VAL A 61 9.01 -23.04 27.02
CA VAL A 61 8.26 -23.58 25.90
C VAL A 61 8.59 -25.05 25.73
N ASN A 62 7.54 -25.85 25.58
CA ASN A 62 7.60 -27.27 25.26
C ASN A 62 6.40 -27.57 24.37
N GLU A 63 6.55 -27.42 23.05
CA GLU A 63 5.46 -27.58 22.08
C GLU A 63 5.92 -28.32 20.81
N TRP A 64 5.06 -29.21 20.30
CA TRP A 64 5.18 -29.83 18.98
C TRP A 64 4.54 -28.96 17.91
N LEU A 65 5.36 -28.49 16.97
CA LEU A 65 4.94 -27.57 15.91
C LEU A 65 5.35 -28.07 14.52
N PRO A 66 4.59 -27.75 13.46
CA PRO A 66 5.02 -28.03 12.10
C PRO A 66 6.32 -27.29 11.77
N ALA A 67 7.28 -27.99 11.16
CA ALA A 67 8.63 -27.47 10.86
C ALA A 67 8.61 -26.16 10.06
N ASP A 68 7.66 -26.03 9.13
CA ASP A 68 7.54 -24.87 8.25
C ASP A 68 6.73 -23.71 8.85
N SER A 69 6.22 -23.86 10.08
CA SER A 69 5.40 -22.83 10.71
C SER A 69 6.24 -21.61 11.11
N GLY A 70 5.68 -20.41 10.92
CA GLY A 70 6.31 -19.16 11.36
C GLY A 70 6.61 -19.14 12.86
N ARG A 71 5.81 -19.87 13.66
CA ARG A 71 5.97 -19.96 15.12
C ARG A 71 7.22 -20.73 15.54
N VAL A 72 7.65 -21.75 14.81
CA VAL A 72 8.95 -22.42 15.08
C VAL A 72 10.10 -21.43 14.87
N ARG A 73 10.06 -20.64 13.80
CA ARG A 73 11.10 -19.63 13.51
C ARG A 73 11.16 -18.55 14.58
N GLU A 74 10.00 -18.12 15.05
CA GLU A 74 9.87 -17.15 16.14
C GLU A 74 10.45 -17.71 17.45
N LEU A 75 10.07 -18.91 17.86
CA LEU A 75 10.56 -19.53 19.09
C LEU A 75 12.07 -19.79 19.07
N VAL A 76 12.61 -20.24 17.93
CA VAL A 76 14.06 -20.42 17.75
C VAL A 76 14.79 -19.07 17.77
N HIS A 77 14.19 -18.01 17.22
CA HIS A 77 14.75 -16.66 17.29
C HIS A 77 14.85 -16.15 18.74
N TYR A 78 13.87 -16.47 19.58
CA TYR A 78 13.87 -16.15 21.02
C TYR A 78 14.68 -17.12 21.90
N GLY A 79 15.43 -18.05 21.29
CA GLY A 79 16.40 -18.90 21.98
C GLY A 79 15.94 -20.33 22.29
N ALA A 80 14.76 -20.75 21.83
CA ALA A 80 14.32 -22.14 22.00
C ALA A 80 15.12 -23.11 21.10
N ALA A 81 15.42 -24.30 21.61
CA ALA A 81 16.14 -25.33 20.87
C ALA A 81 15.16 -26.31 20.21
N ILE A 82 15.54 -26.77 19.02
CA ILE A 82 14.89 -27.92 18.38
C ILE A 82 15.48 -29.18 19.02
N SER A 83 14.69 -29.89 19.82
CA SER A 83 15.15 -31.07 20.56
C SER A 83 14.85 -32.39 19.84
N ASP A 84 13.70 -32.48 19.17
CA ASP A 84 13.29 -33.70 18.47
C ASP A 84 12.55 -33.37 17.16
N THR A 85 12.54 -34.31 16.22
CA THR A 85 11.87 -34.17 14.92
C THR A 85 11.18 -35.47 14.56
N ARG A 86 9.88 -35.42 14.29
CA ARG A 86 9.07 -36.57 13.89
C ARG A 86 8.39 -36.29 12.55
N GLU A 87 8.45 -37.26 11.63
CA GLU A 87 7.73 -37.20 10.36
C GLU A 87 6.46 -38.03 10.47
N ILE A 88 5.32 -37.42 10.14
CA ILE A 88 4.00 -38.05 10.23
C ILE A 88 3.44 -38.19 8.83
N SER A 89 3.00 -39.40 8.50
CA SER A 89 2.45 -39.74 7.20
C SER A 89 0.94 -40.04 7.24
N ASN A 90 0.40 -40.38 8.41
CA ASN A 90 -1.00 -40.79 8.57
C ASN A 90 -1.74 -40.01 9.69
N ILE A 91 -3.04 -39.81 9.51
CA ILE A 91 -3.90 -39.13 10.51
C ILE A 91 -3.91 -39.91 11.84
N GLY A 92 -3.86 -41.24 11.78
CA GLY A 92 -3.76 -42.10 12.97
C GLY A 92 -2.49 -41.85 13.80
N GLU A 93 -1.37 -41.56 13.14
CA GLU A 93 -0.09 -41.24 13.81
C GLU A 93 -0.13 -39.86 14.49
N SER A 94 -0.84 -38.89 13.89
CA SER A 94 -1.07 -37.58 14.53
C SER A 94 -1.94 -37.68 15.79
N GLN A 95 -2.90 -38.61 15.80
CA GLN A 95 -3.76 -38.87 16.96
C GLN A 95 -3.04 -39.67 18.06
N SER A 96 -2.15 -40.59 17.69
CA SER A 96 -1.33 -41.32 18.67
C SER A 96 -0.33 -40.40 19.37
N LEU A 97 0.26 -39.43 18.65
CA LEU A 97 1.14 -38.42 19.25
C LEU A 97 0.39 -37.54 20.27
N ARG A 98 -0.87 -37.20 20.01
CA ARG A 98 -1.72 -36.50 20.97
C ARG A 98 -2.04 -37.33 22.22
N SER A 99 -2.05 -38.66 22.11
CA SER A 99 -2.25 -39.54 23.27
C SER A 99 -0.97 -39.83 24.04
N GLU A 100 0.19 -39.72 23.40
CA GLU A 100 1.53 -39.90 23.99
C GLU A 100 2.00 -38.64 24.73
N VAL A 101 1.57 -37.46 24.28
CA VAL A 101 1.99 -36.16 24.81
C VAL A 101 0.79 -35.39 25.38
N GLU A 102 1.00 -34.66 26.48
CA GLU A 102 -0.03 -33.85 27.13
C GLU A 102 -0.65 -32.81 26.17
N LYS A 103 -1.95 -32.53 26.34
CA LYS A 103 -2.76 -31.73 25.40
C LYS A 103 -2.20 -30.32 25.17
N ASP A 104 -1.47 -29.77 26.15
CA ASP A 104 -0.89 -28.43 26.09
C ASP A 104 0.39 -28.37 25.25
N VAL A 105 1.09 -29.50 25.08
CA VAL A 105 2.32 -29.61 24.27
C VAL A 105 1.99 -29.83 22.79
N TYR A 106 0.83 -30.41 22.46
CA TYR A 106 0.36 -30.56 21.08
C TYR A 106 -1.03 -29.95 20.88
N SER A 107 -1.02 -28.65 20.57
CA SER A 107 -2.23 -27.83 20.43
C SER A 107 -3.19 -28.30 19.32
N ASP A 108 -4.48 -27.97 19.47
CA ASP A 108 -5.50 -28.25 18.44
C ASP A 108 -5.20 -27.54 17.09
N LYS A 109 -4.42 -26.44 17.12
CA LYS A 109 -3.99 -25.71 15.92
C LYS A 109 -2.87 -26.44 15.18
N SER A 110 -1.88 -26.98 15.89
CA SER A 110 -0.80 -27.75 15.27
C SER A 110 -1.32 -29.07 14.69
N MET A 111 -2.28 -29.71 15.35
CA MET A 111 -3.07 -30.84 14.83
C MET A 111 -3.79 -30.53 13.51
N ALA A 112 -4.51 -29.40 13.45
CA ALA A 112 -5.25 -29.02 12.25
C ALA A 112 -4.29 -28.74 11.08
N SER A 113 -3.13 -28.15 11.36
CA SER A 113 -2.10 -27.90 10.36
C SER A 113 -1.48 -29.19 9.81
N SER A 114 -1.16 -30.16 10.67
CA SER A 114 -0.64 -31.46 10.23
C SER A 114 -1.69 -32.24 9.45
N ALA A 115 -2.96 -32.22 9.89
CA ALA A 115 -4.06 -32.88 9.20
C ALA A 115 -4.29 -32.28 7.80
N LYS A 116 -4.15 -30.95 7.65
CA LYS A 116 -4.24 -30.27 6.35
C LYS A 116 -3.10 -30.67 5.41
N ALA A 117 -1.87 -30.79 5.90
CA ALA A 117 -0.73 -31.25 5.11
C ALA A 117 -0.91 -32.71 4.65
N ILE A 118 -1.39 -33.58 5.53
CA ILE A 118 -1.67 -34.99 5.22
C ILE A 118 -2.83 -35.11 4.21
N ALA A 119 -3.89 -34.30 4.34
CA ALA A 119 -5.00 -34.25 3.38
C ALA A 119 -4.56 -33.75 1.98
N ALA A 120 -3.48 -32.97 1.91
CA ALA A 120 -2.85 -32.55 0.66
C ALA A 120 -1.88 -33.60 0.07
N GLY A 121 -1.74 -34.77 0.71
CA GLY A 121 -0.86 -35.86 0.27
C GLY A 121 0.62 -35.63 0.60
N GLN A 122 0.93 -34.72 1.52
CA GLN A 122 2.30 -34.39 1.94
C GLN A 122 2.60 -34.98 3.32
N THR A 123 3.83 -35.44 3.54
CA THR A 123 4.32 -35.85 4.87
C THR A 123 4.48 -34.61 5.75
N ALA A 124 3.86 -34.60 6.93
CA ALA A 124 3.95 -33.50 7.87
C ALA A 124 5.17 -33.70 8.78
N LYS A 125 6.19 -32.86 8.62
CA LYS A 125 7.35 -32.83 9.52
C LYS A 125 7.03 -31.98 10.74
N LEU A 126 6.96 -32.60 11.92
CA LEU A 126 6.82 -31.93 13.21
C LEU A 126 8.17 -31.82 13.90
N VAL A 127 8.36 -30.73 14.63
CA VAL A 127 9.55 -30.43 15.39
C VAL A 127 9.13 -30.12 16.83
N LEU A 128 9.80 -30.75 17.78
CA LEU A 128 9.67 -30.44 19.19
C LEU A 128 10.59 -29.26 19.51
N VAL A 129 9.99 -28.18 19.96
CA VAL A 129 10.71 -26.98 20.38
C VAL A 129 10.68 -26.93 21.91
N THR A 130 11.87 -27.04 22.51
CA THR A 130 12.05 -27.01 23.96
C THR A 130 13.09 -25.98 24.34
N GLY A 131 12.78 -25.17 25.35
CA GLY A 131 13.73 -24.22 25.92
C GLY A 131 13.03 -23.07 26.63
N ASP A 132 13.79 -22.32 27.42
CA ASP A 132 13.33 -21.08 28.01
C ASP A 132 13.49 -19.96 26.97
N ILE A 133 12.38 -19.41 26.51
CA ILE A 133 12.40 -18.23 25.65
C ILE A 133 12.42 -16.99 26.53
N THR A 134 13.26 -16.03 26.17
CA THR A 134 13.21 -14.69 26.76
C THR A 134 12.66 -13.75 25.72
N VAL A 135 11.47 -13.23 25.96
CA VAL A 135 10.85 -12.23 25.08
C VAL A 135 11.05 -10.88 25.73
N ASP A 136 11.62 -9.95 24.97
CA ASP A 136 11.76 -8.56 25.38
C ASP A 136 10.68 -7.68 24.74
N ARG A 137 10.15 -6.77 25.53
CA ARG A 137 9.13 -5.81 25.08
C ARG A 137 9.46 -4.42 25.59
N TRP A 138 9.38 -3.45 24.69
CA TRP A 138 9.46 -2.04 25.03
C TRP A 138 8.05 -1.51 25.27
N VAL A 139 7.78 -1.03 26.47
CA VAL A 139 6.48 -0.45 26.86
C VAL A 139 6.66 1.06 27.04
N ASN A 140 5.68 1.85 26.61
CA ASN A 140 5.69 3.30 26.79
C ASN A 140 5.29 3.64 28.23
N ASP A 141 6.18 4.24 29.01
CA ASP A 141 5.92 4.58 30.40
C ASP A 141 4.84 5.67 30.56
N ASN A 142 4.52 6.40 29.49
CA ASN A 142 3.55 7.51 29.51
C ASN A 142 2.11 7.08 29.18
N ASP A 143 1.89 5.84 28.69
CA ASP A 143 0.55 5.33 28.35
C ASP A 143 0.13 4.28 29.39
N GLU A 144 -0.73 4.66 30.34
CA GLU A 144 -1.20 3.79 31.46
C GLU A 144 -1.84 2.48 30.96
N GLU A 145 -2.49 2.50 29.80
CA GLU A 145 -3.13 1.36 29.16
C GLU A 145 -2.14 0.32 28.61
N SER A 146 -0.86 0.70 28.47
CA SER A 146 0.19 -0.18 27.93
C SER A 146 1.01 -0.93 28.98
N SER A 147 0.67 -0.76 30.28
CA SER A 147 1.35 -1.42 31.40
C SER A 147 1.42 -2.95 31.19
N PRO A 148 2.59 -3.59 31.37
CA PRO A 148 2.72 -5.02 31.09
C PRO A 148 1.90 -5.87 32.07
N GLU A 149 1.38 -6.99 31.57
CA GLU A 149 0.59 -7.96 32.34
C GLU A 149 1.42 -8.61 33.48
N GLU A 150 0.74 -9.24 34.43
CA GLU A 150 1.34 -9.86 35.61
C GLU A 150 2.31 -11.00 35.20
N GLY A 151 3.63 -10.79 35.34
CA GLY A 151 4.66 -11.79 34.96
C GLY A 151 5.94 -11.21 34.36
N TRP A 152 5.87 -9.99 33.81
CA TRP A 152 6.98 -9.29 33.17
C TRP A 152 7.93 -8.64 34.19
N LYS A 153 9.24 -8.88 34.07
CA LYS A 153 10.27 -8.27 34.92
C LYS A 153 10.94 -7.11 34.20
N SER A 154 11.10 -5.97 34.87
CA SER A 154 11.81 -4.82 34.29
C SER A 154 13.32 -5.10 34.23
N THR A 155 13.90 -4.98 33.03
CA THR A 155 15.34 -5.15 32.79
C THR A 155 16.15 -3.90 33.17
N GLY A 156 15.48 -2.81 33.56
CA GLY A 156 16.09 -1.54 33.97
C GLY A 156 16.71 -0.73 32.83
N LYS A 157 16.62 -1.20 31.58
CA LYS A 157 17.01 -0.45 30.38
C LYS A 157 15.86 0.48 29.99
N THR A 158 16.15 1.78 29.95
CA THR A 158 15.21 2.82 29.51
C THR A 158 15.75 3.47 28.25
N SER A 159 14.92 3.51 27.21
CA SER A 159 15.19 4.32 26.02
C SER A 159 14.32 5.56 26.07
N LYS A 160 14.90 6.71 25.77
CA LYS A 160 14.19 8.00 25.78
C LYS A 160 14.25 8.58 24.39
N TRP A 161 13.09 8.86 23.83
CA TRP A 161 13.00 9.59 22.57
C TRP A 161 12.02 10.75 22.70
N GLU A 162 12.35 11.83 22.02
CA GLU A 162 11.56 13.04 22.00
C GLU A 162 10.55 12.92 20.86
N VAL A 163 9.26 12.94 21.20
CA VAL A 163 8.18 12.91 20.23
C VAL A 163 7.53 14.28 20.19
N THR A 164 7.68 14.94 19.05
CA THR A 164 7.11 16.25 18.78
C THR A 164 5.73 16.07 18.14
N LYS A 165 4.67 16.31 18.91
CA LYS A 165 3.28 16.25 18.45
C LYS A 165 2.76 17.65 18.10
N GLU A 166 1.93 17.75 17.07
CA GLU A 166 1.23 19.00 16.74
C GLU A 166 0.06 19.21 17.70
N VAL A 167 -0.11 20.45 18.17
CA VAL A 167 -1.25 20.82 19.03
C VAL A 167 -2.50 20.93 18.16
N PRO A 168 -3.58 20.19 18.47
CA PRO A 168 -4.84 20.33 17.74
C PRO A 168 -5.38 21.76 17.85
N LEU A 169 -5.84 22.31 16.73
CA LEU A 169 -6.32 23.70 16.64
C LEU A 169 -7.47 24.04 17.59
N ASN A 170 -8.27 23.05 17.99
CA ASN A 170 -9.43 23.20 18.85
C ASN A 170 -9.12 23.10 20.36
N ARG A 171 -7.84 23.05 20.77
CA ARG A 171 -7.44 23.02 22.19
C ARG A 171 -6.64 24.27 22.57
N PRO A 172 -6.80 24.78 23.81
CA PRO A 172 -5.96 25.86 24.31
C PRO A 172 -4.49 25.42 24.27
N ARG A 173 -3.61 26.34 23.87
CA ARG A 173 -2.18 26.08 23.72
C ARG A 173 -1.58 25.78 25.10
N PRO A 174 -0.92 24.63 25.30
CA PRO A 174 -0.22 24.37 26.55
C PRO A 174 1.05 25.24 26.65
N GLU A 175 1.48 25.54 27.88
CA GLU A 175 2.60 26.47 28.15
C GLU A 175 3.95 26.01 27.56
N ASN A 176 4.09 24.72 27.26
CA ASN A 176 5.26 24.10 26.64
C ASN A 176 5.21 24.04 25.11
N ALA A 177 4.22 24.69 24.47
CA ALA A 177 4.11 24.73 23.03
C ALA A 177 5.19 25.63 22.41
N THR A 178 5.94 25.07 21.46
CA THR A 178 6.94 25.80 20.67
C THR A 178 6.45 25.97 19.24
N PHE A 179 6.86 27.07 18.59
CA PHE A 179 6.48 27.35 17.21
C PHE A 179 7.33 26.54 16.24
N SER A 180 6.70 25.72 15.39
CA SER A 180 7.41 24.93 14.38
C SER A 180 7.47 25.68 13.06
N VAL A 181 8.63 26.29 12.80
CA VAL A 181 8.90 27.02 11.56
C VAL A 181 8.83 26.10 10.35
N SER A 182 9.38 24.88 10.44
CA SER A 182 9.43 23.94 9.32
C SER A 182 8.04 23.46 8.90
N ARG A 183 7.18 23.08 9.86
CA ARG A 183 5.79 22.64 9.59
C ARG A 183 4.96 23.80 9.06
N THR A 184 5.11 24.99 9.63
CA THR A 184 4.46 26.21 9.14
C THR A 184 4.82 26.50 7.68
N ILE A 185 6.11 26.50 7.34
CA ILE A 185 6.56 26.68 5.94
C ILE A 185 5.97 25.61 5.02
N GLY A 186 5.86 24.36 5.49
CA GLY A 186 5.26 23.26 4.75
C GLY A 186 3.77 23.49 4.43
N ILE A 187 2.96 23.92 5.40
CA ILE A 187 1.54 24.22 5.19
C ILE A 187 1.39 25.42 4.24
N TRP A 188 2.18 26.47 4.43
CA TRP A 188 2.17 27.65 3.57
C TRP A 188 2.54 27.32 2.13
N LEU A 189 3.59 26.53 1.92
CA LEU A 189 3.98 26.06 0.59
C LEU A 189 2.88 25.22 -0.06
N SER A 190 2.25 24.33 0.71
CA SER A 190 1.16 23.47 0.25
C SER A 190 -0.09 24.28 -0.12
N ALA A 191 -0.43 25.31 0.65
CA ALA A 191 -1.51 26.24 0.34
C ALA A 191 -1.24 27.05 -0.94
N ILE A 192 -0.02 27.59 -1.10
CA ILE A 192 0.38 28.30 -2.32
C ILE A 192 0.28 27.41 -3.55
N LEU A 193 0.79 26.17 -3.46
CA LEU A 193 0.72 25.21 -4.57
C LEU A 193 -0.72 24.81 -4.89
N THR A 194 -1.57 24.63 -3.88
CA THR A 194 -2.99 24.31 -4.07
C THR A 194 -3.73 25.45 -4.75
N LEU A 195 -3.50 26.70 -4.31
CA LEU A 195 -4.04 27.91 -4.94
C LEU A 195 -3.50 28.09 -6.37
N ALA A 196 -2.22 27.80 -6.60
CA ALA A 196 -1.61 27.85 -7.93
C ALA A 196 -2.26 26.86 -8.91
N ILE A 197 -2.61 25.65 -8.45
CA ILE A 197 -3.36 24.68 -9.25
C ILE A 197 -4.78 25.17 -9.53
N MET A 198 -5.49 25.67 -8.50
CA MET A 198 -6.84 26.22 -8.67
C MET A 198 -6.88 27.48 -9.56
N SER A 199 -5.76 28.19 -9.72
CA SER A 199 -5.66 29.31 -10.66
C SER A 199 -5.98 28.92 -12.10
N PHE A 200 -5.91 27.64 -12.47
CA PHE A 200 -6.37 27.13 -13.77
C PHE A 200 -7.81 27.53 -14.09
N LEU A 201 -8.68 27.68 -13.07
CA LEU A 201 -10.07 28.09 -13.25
C LEU A 201 -10.20 29.48 -13.88
N PHE A 202 -9.19 30.35 -13.71
CA PHE A 202 -9.13 31.69 -14.29
C PHE A 202 -8.37 31.74 -15.63
N GLY A 203 -7.96 30.59 -16.17
CA GLY A 203 -7.25 30.46 -17.45
C GLY A 203 -5.78 30.04 -17.34
N ASP A 204 -5.05 30.17 -18.45
CA ASP A 204 -3.62 29.81 -18.59
C ASP A 204 -2.72 30.78 -17.81
N ASN A 205 -2.39 30.44 -16.57
CA ASN A 205 -1.48 31.22 -15.72
C ASN A 205 -0.09 30.57 -15.60
N ALA A 206 0.96 31.38 -15.47
CA ALA A 206 2.32 30.91 -15.19
C ALA A 206 2.38 30.13 -13.86
N LEU A 207 1.64 30.56 -12.84
CA LEU A 207 1.58 29.86 -11.54
C LEU A 207 1.07 28.42 -11.69
N TYR A 208 0.03 28.22 -12.49
CA TYR A 208 -0.50 26.90 -12.79
C TYR A 208 0.55 26.04 -13.51
N LYS A 209 1.18 26.56 -14.57
CA LYS A 209 2.21 25.82 -15.33
C LYS A 209 3.43 25.45 -14.48
N THR A 210 3.84 26.34 -13.57
CA THR A 210 4.93 26.05 -12.63
C THR A 210 4.52 24.97 -11.62
N ALA A 211 3.32 25.07 -11.04
CA ALA A 211 2.82 24.06 -10.10
C ALA A 211 2.65 22.70 -10.78
N GLU A 212 2.11 22.66 -12.00
CA GLU A 212 1.99 21.46 -12.83
C GLU A 212 3.37 20.84 -13.10
N ALA A 213 4.35 21.64 -13.54
CA ALA A 213 5.70 21.16 -13.80
C ALA A 213 6.38 20.60 -12.54
N ILE A 214 6.18 21.23 -11.38
CA ILE A 214 6.68 20.73 -10.09
C ILE A 214 6.03 19.37 -9.78
N VAL A 215 4.70 19.27 -9.84
CA VAL A 215 3.97 18.04 -9.51
C VAL A 215 4.38 16.89 -10.42
N VAL A 216 4.41 17.12 -11.73
CA VAL A 216 4.80 16.10 -12.73
C VAL A 216 6.27 15.74 -12.56
N GLY A 217 7.14 16.73 -12.36
CA GLY A 217 8.58 16.54 -12.17
C GLY A 217 8.91 15.74 -10.91
N THR A 218 8.34 16.11 -9.76
CA THR A 218 8.52 15.38 -8.50
C THR A 218 7.97 13.97 -8.58
N SER A 219 6.81 13.78 -9.23
CA SER A 219 6.21 12.44 -9.42
C SER A 219 7.11 11.55 -10.29
N ALA A 220 7.64 12.09 -11.39
CA ALA A 220 8.59 11.37 -12.25
C ALA A 220 9.91 11.06 -11.54
N ALA A 221 10.43 12.01 -10.76
CA ALA A 221 11.66 11.85 -9.98
C ALA A 221 11.50 10.78 -8.88
N TYR A 222 10.38 10.79 -8.16
CA TYR A 222 10.07 9.77 -7.16
C TYR A 222 10.00 8.38 -7.80
N TRP A 223 9.27 8.24 -8.91
CA TRP A 223 9.20 6.98 -9.63
C TRP A 223 10.58 6.50 -10.10
N MET A 224 11.41 7.40 -10.62
CA MET A 224 12.78 7.07 -11.04
C MET A 224 13.62 6.57 -9.86
N ALA A 225 13.63 7.28 -8.73
CA ALA A 225 14.37 6.88 -7.53
C ALA A 225 13.85 5.56 -6.96
N TYR A 226 12.53 5.43 -6.82
CA TYR A 226 11.89 4.21 -6.35
C TYR A 226 12.23 3.01 -7.23
N SER A 227 12.10 3.12 -8.55
CA SER A 227 12.44 2.04 -9.49
C SER A 227 13.93 1.73 -9.51
N PHE A 228 14.81 2.70 -9.27
CA PHE A 228 16.24 2.46 -9.14
C PHE A 228 16.56 1.60 -7.91
N TYR A 229 16.06 1.97 -6.73
CA TYR A 229 16.29 1.20 -5.51
C TYR A 229 15.62 -0.18 -5.57
N THR A 230 14.32 -0.24 -5.85
CA THR A 230 13.59 -1.52 -5.83
C THR A 230 13.99 -2.47 -6.97
N GLY A 231 14.21 -1.94 -8.18
CA GLY A 231 14.52 -2.76 -9.35
C GLY A 231 16.00 -3.11 -9.48
N ILE A 232 16.90 -2.14 -9.27
CA ILE A 232 18.34 -2.34 -9.45
C ILE A 232 19.01 -2.75 -8.14
N VAL A 233 18.79 -2.00 -7.05
CA VAL A 233 19.47 -2.33 -5.79
C VAL A 233 18.89 -3.62 -5.20
N ASP A 234 17.58 -3.67 -4.98
CA ASP A 234 16.97 -4.75 -4.21
C ASP A 234 16.85 -6.05 -5.02
N GLN A 235 16.42 -5.98 -6.28
CA GLN A 235 16.21 -7.18 -7.10
C GLN A 235 17.46 -7.69 -7.82
N LEU A 236 18.39 -6.81 -8.21
CA LEU A 236 19.60 -7.21 -8.92
C LEU A 236 20.84 -7.23 -8.02
N LEU A 237 21.19 -6.11 -7.36
CA LEU A 237 22.45 -6.00 -6.62
C LEU A 237 22.49 -6.83 -5.34
N ILE A 238 21.38 -6.99 -4.60
CA ILE A 238 21.35 -7.87 -3.42
C ILE A 238 21.66 -9.33 -3.81
N ASN A 239 21.09 -9.81 -4.92
CA ASN A 239 21.26 -11.19 -5.37
C ASN A 239 22.62 -11.46 -6.04
N LEU A 240 23.24 -10.42 -6.63
CA LEU A 240 24.51 -10.53 -7.34
C LEU A 240 25.73 -10.20 -6.47
N PHE A 241 25.63 -9.18 -5.61
CA PHE A 241 26.71 -8.71 -4.73
C PHE A 241 26.20 -8.42 -3.30
N PRO A 242 25.75 -9.45 -2.55
CA PRO A 242 25.14 -9.27 -1.23
C PRO A 242 26.07 -8.60 -0.21
N SER A 243 27.38 -8.86 -0.28
CA SER A 243 28.37 -8.26 0.62
C SER A 243 28.52 -6.75 0.44
N MET A 244 28.45 -6.24 -0.80
CA MET A 244 28.57 -4.81 -1.10
C MET A 244 27.31 -4.04 -0.70
N VAL A 245 26.12 -4.59 -0.96
CA VAL A 245 24.86 -3.90 -0.62
C VAL A 245 24.66 -3.81 0.89
N ARG A 246 25.09 -4.83 1.65
CA ARG A 246 25.08 -4.81 3.12
C ARG A 246 25.88 -3.65 3.71
N SER A 247 27.04 -3.32 3.13
CA SER A 247 27.91 -2.27 3.66
C SER A 247 27.47 -0.86 3.27
N PHE A 248 26.86 -0.69 2.09
CA PHE A 248 26.55 0.63 1.53
C PHE A 248 25.09 1.06 1.71
N THR A 249 24.12 0.15 1.56
CA THR A 249 22.73 0.54 1.34
C THR A 249 21.76 -0.04 2.37
N SER A 250 22.00 -1.27 2.85
CA SER A 250 21.04 -1.99 3.71
C SER A 250 21.75 -2.85 4.78
N PRO A 251 22.15 -2.26 5.94
CA PRO A 251 22.91 -2.95 6.98
C PRO A 251 22.17 -4.11 7.69
N GLY A 252 20.85 -4.20 7.56
CA GLY A 252 19.99 -5.20 8.24
C GLY A 252 19.59 -6.42 7.39
N LEU A 253 20.25 -6.66 6.24
CA LEU A 253 19.92 -7.79 5.37
C LEU A 253 20.27 -9.14 6.03
N PRO A 254 19.36 -10.14 6.03
CA PRO A 254 19.67 -11.49 6.51
C PRO A 254 20.89 -12.10 5.81
N TRP A 255 21.73 -12.83 6.56
CA TRP A 255 22.94 -13.47 6.01
C TRP A 255 22.68 -14.62 5.03
N ASP A 256 21.41 -15.03 4.89
CA ASP A 256 20.98 -16.13 4.01
C ASP A 256 21.11 -15.81 2.51
N TYR A 257 21.24 -14.53 2.13
CA TYR A 257 21.48 -14.15 0.74
C TYR A 257 22.88 -14.58 0.29
N GLN A 258 22.92 -15.62 -0.53
CA GLN A 258 24.10 -16.11 -1.22
C GLN A 258 24.13 -15.63 -2.68
N TRP A 259 25.32 -15.64 -3.27
CA TRP A 259 25.53 -15.29 -4.67
C TRP A 259 24.71 -16.21 -5.58
N ASN A 260 23.78 -15.65 -6.34
CA ASN A 260 23.02 -16.40 -7.34
C ASN A 260 23.43 -16.01 -8.77
N TRP A 261 24.13 -16.94 -9.44
CA TRP A 261 24.67 -16.76 -10.79
C TRP A 261 23.60 -16.52 -11.85
N VAL A 262 22.35 -16.93 -11.62
CA VAL A 262 21.23 -16.71 -12.55
C VAL A 262 20.96 -15.21 -12.76
N PHE A 263 21.25 -14.36 -11.78
CA PHE A 263 21.03 -12.91 -11.85
C PHE A 263 22.04 -12.16 -12.73
N ILE A 264 23.06 -12.84 -13.24
CA ILE A 264 23.96 -12.28 -14.26
C ILE A 264 23.18 -11.96 -15.55
N ILE A 265 22.20 -12.79 -15.92
CA ILE A 265 21.39 -12.58 -17.13
C ILE A 265 20.58 -11.26 -17.03
N PRO A 266 19.78 -11.03 -15.97
CA PRO A 266 19.18 -9.72 -15.70
C PRO A 266 20.20 -8.57 -15.63
N GLY A 267 21.40 -8.81 -15.08
CA GLY A 267 22.46 -7.80 -15.00
C GLY A 267 22.95 -7.35 -16.38
N ILE A 268 23.17 -8.29 -17.30
CA ILE A 268 23.53 -7.99 -18.69
C ILE A 268 22.39 -7.20 -19.36
N LEU A 269 21.14 -7.62 -19.19
CA LEU A 269 19.98 -6.92 -19.74
C LEU A 269 19.84 -5.49 -19.18
N ALA A 270 20.15 -5.28 -17.90
CA ALA A 270 20.14 -3.96 -17.27
C ALA A 270 21.22 -3.05 -17.87
N VAL A 271 22.45 -3.54 -18.05
CA VAL A 271 23.53 -2.79 -18.71
C VAL A 271 23.16 -2.45 -20.16
N MET A 272 22.60 -3.41 -20.90
CA MET A 272 22.10 -3.19 -22.27
C MET A 272 21.01 -2.10 -22.33
N LEU A 273 20.20 -1.97 -21.28
CA LEU A 273 19.18 -0.92 -21.18
C LEU A 273 19.81 0.46 -20.88
N ILE A 274 20.87 0.53 -20.07
CA ILE A 274 21.62 1.77 -19.81
C ILE A 274 22.30 2.29 -21.09
N CYS A 275 22.74 1.39 -21.99
CA CYS A 275 23.29 1.79 -23.30
C CYS A 275 22.30 2.61 -24.16
N ARG A 276 21.01 2.66 -23.80
CA ARG A 276 20.03 3.56 -24.43
C ARG A 276 20.32 5.04 -24.20
N LEU A 277 20.99 5.40 -23.09
CA LEU A 277 21.38 6.77 -22.79
C LEU A 277 22.50 7.27 -23.72
N LEU A 278 23.20 6.35 -24.40
CA LEU A 278 24.21 6.68 -25.39
C LEU A 278 23.55 6.99 -26.74
N PRO A 279 23.96 8.07 -27.45
CA PRO A 279 23.34 8.51 -28.70
C PRO A 279 23.42 7.48 -29.84
N LYS A 280 24.33 6.49 -29.76
CA LYS A 280 24.53 5.43 -30.76
C LYS A 280 24.20 4.01 -30.26
N GLY A 281 23.72 3.86 -29.02
CA GLY A 281 23.49 2.55 -28.38
C GLY A 281 22.04 2.03 -28.41
N GLY A 282 21.10 2.77 -29.00
CA GLY A 282 19.66 2.47 -28.92
C GLY A 282 19.20 1.14 -29.51
N TRP A 283 19.98 0.50 -30.40
CA TRP A 283 19.65 -0.84 -30.94
C TRP A 283 19.79 -1.93 -29.87
N ILE A 284 20.81 -1.84 -29.01
CA ILE A 284 21.13 -2.85 -27.99
C ILE A 284 19.99 -2.94 -26.96
N ALA A 285 19.40 -1.79 -26.62
CA ALA A 285 18.28 -1.70 -25.67
C ALA A 285 16.97 -2.33 -26.17
N ARG A 286 16.85 -2.70 -27.46
CA ARG A 286 15.64 -3.35 -28.01
C ARG A 286 15.43 -4.76 -27.47
N TRP A 287 16.50 -5.50 -27.20
CA TRP A 287 16.42 -6.87 -26.67
C TRP A 287 15.85 -6.90 -25.25
N PRO A 288 16.37 -6.13 -24.28
CA PRO A 288 15.72 -5.99 -22.98
C PRO A 288 14.28 -5.50 -23.08
N LEU A 289 13.98 -4.56 -23.99
CA LEU A 289 12.62 -4.04 -24.13
C LEU A 289 11.63 -5.10 -24.65
N ALA A 290 12.04 -5.93 -25.61
CA ALA A 290 11.24 -7.05 -26.09
C ALA A 290 10.97 -8.06 -24.97
N PHE A 291 12.00 -8.35 -24.15
CA PHE A 291 11.86 -9.21 -22.98
C PHE A 291 10.89 -8.62 -21.94
N ILE A 292 11.03 -7.34 -21.60
CA ILE A 292 10.14 -6.64 -20.65
C ILE A 292 8.70 -6.65 -21.15
N ILE A 293 8.45 -6.31 -22.41
CA ILE A 293 7.10 -6.29 -22.98
C ILE A 293 6.51 -7.71 -23.01
N GLY A 294 7.27 -8.71 -23.44
CA GLY A 294 6.82 -10.11 -23.48
C GLY A 294 6.51 -10.67 -22.09
N ALA A 295 7.40 -10.45 -21.12
CA ALA A 295 7.21 -10.88 -19.74
C ALA A 295 6.02 -10.15 -19.10
N THR A 296 5.93 -8.82 -19.25
CA THR A 296 4.83 -8.02 -18.69
C THR A 296 3.49 -8.43 -19.31
N ALA A 297 3.42 -8.63 -20.63
CA ALA A 297 2.21 -9.11 -21.30
C ALA A 297 1.81 -10.51 -20.81
N GLY A 298 2.77 -11.42 -20.63
CA GLY A 298 2.52 -12.75 -20.08
C GLY A 298 1.97 -12.70 -18.65
N PHE A 299 2.62 -11.97 -17.75
CA PHE A 299 2.15 -11.81 -16.37
C PHE A 299 0.80 -11.11 -16.30
N ARG A 300 0.58 -10.07 -17.11
CA ARG A 300 -0.69 -9.35 -17.19
C ARG A 300 -1.79 -10.27 -17.71
N LEU A 301 -1.54 -11.08 -18.74
CA LEU A 301 -2.52 -12.03 -19.25
C LEU A 301 -2.96 -13.02 -18.16
N THR A 302 -2.01 -13.69 -17.50
CA THR A 302 -2.34 -14.66 -16.44
C THR A 302 -3.05 -14.00 -15.26
N SER A 303 -2.57 -12.83 -14.81
CA SER A 303 -3.19 -12.11 -13.69
C SER A 303 -4.59 -11.59 -14.00
N HIS A 304 -4.86 -11.07 -15.20
CA HIS A 304 -6.22 -10.64 -15.55
C HIS A 304 -7.15 -11.83 -15.76
N LEU A 305 -6.65 -12.97 -16.28
CA LEU A 305 -7.46 -14.19 -16.37
C LEU A 305 -7.83 -14.72 -14.97
N GLU A 306 -6.88 -14.76 -14.04
CA GLU A 306 -7.14 -15.26 -12.69
C GLU A 306 -7.94 -14.27 -11.85
N SER A 307 -7.50 -13.01 -11.78
CA SER A 307 -8.13 -11.98 -10.95
C SER A 307 -9.43 -11.50 -11.57
N ASP A 308 -9.41 -11.01 -12.80
CA ASP A 308 -10.59 -10.32 -13.33
C ASP A 308 -11.58 -11.34 -13.87
N PHE A 309 -11.15 -12.27 -14.71
CA PHE A 309 -12.10 -13.21 -15.34
C PHE A 309 -12.63 -14.26 -14.36
N LEU A 310 -11.76 -15.00 -13.66
CA LEU A 310 -12.23 -16.05 -12.74
C LEU A 310 -12.91 -15.48 -11.49
N LEU A 311 -12.40 -14.40 -10.87
CA LEU A 311 -13.08 -13.85 -9.69
C LEU A 311 -14.40 -13.17 -10.06
N GLN A 312 -14.53 -12.52 -11.23
CA GLN A 312 -15.83 -11.98 -11.65
C GLN A 312 -16.85 -13.11 -11.89
N ILE A 313 -16.45 -14.21 -12.55
CA ILE A 313 -17.34 -15.37 -12.71
C ILE A 313 -17.73 -15.92 -11.33
N LYS A 314 -16.76 -16.14 -10.44
CA LYS A 314 -17.02 -16.60 -9.07
C LYS A 314 -17.96 -15.66 -8.31
N ALA A 315 -17.77 -14.34 -8.44
CA ALA A 315 -18.61 -13.34 -7.80
C ALA A 315 -20.04 -13.31 -8.36
N THR A 316 -20.27 -13.81 -9.58
CA THR A 316 -21.62 -13.99 -10.13
C THR A 316 -22.27 -15.32 -9.73
N ILE A 317 -21.50 -16.30 -9.23
CA ILE A 317 -22.00 -17.59 -8.72
C ILE A 317 -22.25 -17.46 -7.20
N THR A 318 -23.24 -16.65 -6.84
CA THR A 318 -23.73 -16.53 -5.45
C THR A 318 -24.91 -17.45 -5.21
N SER A 319 -25.09 -17.92 -3.97
CA SER A 319 -26.30 -18.67 -3.58
C SER A 319 -27.54 -17.80 -3.76
N LEU A 320 -28.49 -18.25 -4.59
CA LEU A 320 -29.76 -17.54 -4.80
C LEU A 320 -30.65 -17.53 -3.55
N TRP A 321 -30.42 -18.49 -2.65
CA TRP A 321 -31.08 -18.60 -1.35
C TRP A 321 -30.04 -18.36 -0.25
N SER A 322 -29.94 -17.10 0.18
CA SER A 322 -29.02 -16.68 1.25
C SER A 322 -29.70 -16.81 2.61
N VAL A 323 -28.96 -17.37 3.56
CA VAL A 323 -29.41 -17.62 4.93
C VAL A 323 -28.37 -17.02 5.88
N ASP A 324 -28.83 -16.28 6.88
CA ASP A 324 -27.98 -15.70 7.93
C ASP A 324 -27.37 -16.80 8.82
N ALA A 325 -26.36 -16.48 9.62
CA ALA A 325 -25.70 -17.38 10.56
C ALA A 325 -26.67 -18.06 11.55
N ALA A 326 -27.84 -17.46 11.79
CA ALA A 326 -28.92 -18.01 12.62
C ALA A 326 -29.92 -18.92 11.86
N GLY A 327 -29.69 -19.23 10.58
CA GLY A 327 -30.59 -20.07 9.79
C GLY A 327 -31.82 -19.35 9.23
N GLN A 328 -31.89 -18.02 9.32
CA GLN A 328 -33.00 -17.21 8.81
C GLN A 328 -32.76 -16.70 7.39
N PHE A 329 -33.83 -16.59 6.60
CA PHE A 329 -33.75 -16.15 5.21
C PHE A 329 -33.43 -14.65 5.07
N GLU A 330 -32.35 -14.33 4.36
CA GLU A 330 -31.97 -12.95 4.06
C GLU A 330 -32.56 -12.49 2.73
N PHE A 331 -33.69 -11.79 2.80
CA PHE A 331 -34.41 -11.32 1.61
C PHE A 331 -33.55 -10.44 0.68
N TRP A 332 -32.85 -9.44 1.22
CA TRP A 332 -32.11 -8.46 0.41
C TRP A 332 -30.92 -9.07 -0.35
N ASN A 333 -30.20 -9.99 0.30
CA ASN A 333 -29.04 -10.65 -0.28
C ASN A 333 -29.47 -11.64 -1.39
N SER A 334 -30.56 -12.39 -1.16
CA SER A 334 -31.16 -13.27 -2.16
C SER A 334 -31.70 -12.51 -3.38
N VAL A 335 -32.37 -11.36 -3.16
CA VAL A 335 -32.82 -10.49 -4.27
C VAL A 335 -31.62 -9.93 -5.04
N GLY A 336 -30.56 -9.51 -4.35
CA GLY A 336 -29.32 -9.05 -4.98
C GLY A 336 -28.71 -10.10 -5.90
N ALA A 337 -28.59 -11.35 -5.43
CA ALA A 337 -28.09 -12.47 -6.22
C ALA A 337 -28.93 -12.72 -7.49
N ILE A 338 -30.27 -12.66 -7.37
CA ILE A 338 -31.19 -12.83 -8.51
C ILE A 338 -31.04 -11.68 -9.52
N VAL A 339 -30.94 -10.44 -9.05
CA VAL A 339 -30.76 -9.25 -9.91
C VAL A 339 -29.43 -9.33 -10.67
N ILE A 340 -28.34 -9.74 -10.01
CA ILE A 340 -27.05 -9.94 -10.66
C ILE A 340 -27.15 -11.04 -11.72
N LEU A 341 -27.72 -12.20 -11.38
CA LEU A 341 -27.88 -13.31 -12.32
C LEU A 341 -28.67 -12.90 -13.56
N LEU A 342 -29.83 -12.27 -13.37
CA LEU A 342 -30.67 -11.79 -14.48
C LEU A 342 -29.95 -10.69 -15.27
N GLY A 343 -29.27 -9.76 -14.62
CA GLY A 343 -28.51 -8.70 -15.27
C GLY A 343 -27.40 -9.23 -16.17
N VAL A 344 -26.64 -10.22 -15.67
CA VAL A 344 -25.57 -10.89 -16.44
C VAL A 344 -26.16 -11.65 -17.63
N LEU A 345 -27.24 -12.42 -17.44
CA LEU A 345 -27.89 -13.14 -18.54
C LEU A 345 -28.42 -12.19 -19.63
N LEU A 346 -29.08 -11.09 -19.24
CA LEU A 346 -29.57 -10.07 -20.17
C LEU A 346 -28.41 -9.40 -20.94
N CYS A 347 -27.28 -9.14 -20.26
CA CYS A 347 -26.08 -8.58 -20.87
C CYS A 347 -25.43 -9.56 -21.86
N LEU A 348 -25.32 -10.85 -21.50
CA LEU A 348 -24.82 -11.89 -22.40
C LEU A 348 -25.70 -12.00 -23.65
N VAL A 349 -27.03 -11.98 -23.50
CA VAL A 349 -27.95 -12.01 -24.64
C VAL A 349 -27.76 -10.80 -25.56
N TYR A 350 -27.46 -9.62 -25.01
CA TYR A 350 -27.15 -8.42 -25.80
C TYR A 350 -25.83 -8.54 -26.59
N PHE A 351 -24.78 -9.09 -25.98
CA PHE A 351 -23.48 -9.28 -26.66
C PHE A 351 -23.41 -10.53 -27.54
N PHE A 352 -24.43 -11.40 -27.51
CA PHE A 352 -24.46 -12.60 -28.32
C PHE A 352 -24.83 -12.27 -29.78
N PHE A 353 -23.82 -11.92 -30.58
CA PHE A 353 -23.99 -11.53 -31.99
C PHE A 353 -24.46 -12.67 -32.91
N SER A 354 -24.39 -13.93 -32.46
CA SER A 354 -24.71 -15.11 -33.28
C SER A 354 -26.22 -15.39 -33.43
N LEU A 355 -27.10 -14.65 -32.75
CA LEU A 355 -28.56 -14.78 -32.91
C LEU A 355 -29.16 -13.48 -33.47
N GLU A 356 -30.07 -13.62 -34.43
CA GLU A 356 -30.86 -12.48 -34.90
C GLU A 356 -31.74 -11.96 -33.76
N HIS A 357 -31.63 -10.67 -33.46
CA HIS A 357 -32.34 -10.00 -32.37
C HIS A 357 -33.83 -9.76 -32.69
N LYS A 358 -34.60 -10.82 -32.98
CA LYS A 358 -36.04 -10.76 -33.27
C LYS A 358 -36.86 -11.40 -32.12
N GLY A 359 -38.06 -10.87 -31.88
CA GLY A 359 -39.00 -11.44 -30.89
C GLY A 359 -38.57 -11.31 -29.43
N ALA A 360 -38.65 -12.41 -28.67
CA ALA A 360 -38.35 -12.44 -27.22
C ALA A 360 -36.86 -12.16 -26.92
N VAL A 361 -35.95 -12.66 -27.76
CA VAL A 361 -34.50 -12.43 -27.64
C VAL A 361 -34.17 -10.94 -27.82
N GLY A 362 -34.85 -10.24 -28.74
CA GLY A 362 -34.68 -8.80 -28.92
C GLY A 362 -35.17 -7.96 -27.71
N LYS A 363 -36.22 -8.40 -27.01
CA LYS A 363 -36.69 -7.75 -25.77
C LYS A 363 -35.73 -7.99 -24.61
N ALA A 364 -35.18 -9.21 -24.48
CA ALA A 364 -34.16 -9.53 -23.49
C ALA A 364 -32.87 -8.73 -23.72
N ALA A 365 -32.40 -8.64 -24.97
CA ALA A 365 -31.25 -7.81 -25.34
C ALA A 365 -31.49 -6.32 -25.02
N ARG A 366 -32.71 -5.81 -25.21
CA ARG A 366 -33.06 -4.44 -24.79
C ARG A 366 -32.95 -4.26 -23.27
N GLY A 367 -33.34 -5.26 -22.50
CA GLY A 367 -33.09 -5.30 -21.05
C GLY A 367 -31.60 -5.23 -20.72
N GLY A 368 -30.76 -5.97 -21.47
CA GLY A 368 -29.30 -5.92 -21.34
C GLY A 368 -28.73 -4.52 -21.59
N ILE A 369 -29.25 -3.78 -22.58
CA ILE A 369 -28.87 -2.38 -22.84
C ILE A 369 -29.16 -1.48 -21.63
N PHE A 370 -30.33 -1.64 -20.99
CA PHE A 370 -30.67 -0.88 -19.80
C PHE A 370 -29.73 -1.20 -18.63
N VAL A 371 -29.42 -2.48 -18.41
CA VAL A 371 -28.46 -2.90 -17.39
C VAL A 371 -27.08 -2.30 -17.65
N LEU A 372 -26.60 -2.31 -18.90
CA LEU A 372 -25.34 -1.69 -19.29
C LEU A 372 -25.32 -0.17 -19.11
N MET A 373 -26.42 0.52 -19.44
CA MET A 373 -26.52 1.96 -19.22
C MET A 373 -26.47 2.32 -17.74
N ILE A 374 -27.07 1.49 -16.87
CA ILE A 374 -27.01 1.68 -15.41
C ILE A 374 -25.58 1.49 -14.90
N THR A 375 -24.88 0.43 -15.31
CA THR A 375 -23.50 0.18 -14.86
C THR A 375 -22.52 1.24 -15.37
N PHE A 376 -22.63 1.67 -16.63
CA PHE A 376 -21.85 2.79 -17.15
C PHE A 376 -22.19 4.12 -16.45
N GLY A 377 -23.46 4.35 -16.14
CA GLY A 377 -23.90 5.51 -15.36
C GLY A 377 -23.30 5.52 -13.95
N ALA A 378 -23.28 4.38 -13.27
CA ALA A 378 -22.66 4.22 -11.96
C ALA A 378 -21.13 4.44 -12.03
N ALA A 379 -20.45 3.86 -13.04
CA ALA A 379 -19.02 4.07 -13.25
C ALA A 379 -18.69 5.55 -13.50
N PHE A 380 -19.46 6.24 -14.33
CA PHE A 380 -19.33 7.68 -14.53
C PHE A 380 -19.56 8.46 -13.23
N GLY A 381 -20.62 8.13 -12.48
CA GLY A 381 -20.94 8.74 -11.19
C GLY A 381 -19.81 8.60 -10.16
N LEU A 382 -19.18 7.44 -10.08
CA LEU A 382 -18.02 7.20 -9.20
C LEU A 382 -16.84 8.12 -9.55
N THR A 383 -16.57 8.35 -10.85
CA THR A 383 -15.49 9.26 -11.25
C THR A 383 -15.79 10.72 -10.90
N VAL A 384 -17.05 11.14 -11.03
CA VAL A 384 -17.49 12.49 -10.66
C VAL A 384 -17.41 12.68 -9.14
N MET A 385 -17.91 11.70 -8.38
CA MET A 385 -17.82 11.70 -6.92
C MET A 385 -16.36 11.78 -6.47
N GLY A 386 -15.47 10.97 -7.04
CA GLY A 386 -14.04 11.00 -6.70
C GLY A 386 -13.41 12.37 -6.93
N ARG A 387 -13.74 13.06 -8.03
CA ARG A 387 -13.25 14.43 -8.29
C ARG A 387 -13.82 15.46 -7.31
N ILE A 388 -15.09 15.36 -6.95
CA ILE A 388 -15.72 16.25 -5.96
C ILE A 388 -15.13 16.01 -4.57
N THR A 389 -14.93 14.76 -4.17
CA THR A 389 -14.30 14.42 -2.89
C THR A 389 -12.89 15.00 -2.82
N LEU A 390 -12.07 14.83 -3.86
CA LEU A 390 -10.73 15.43 -3.90
C LEU A 390 -10.79 16.97 -3.80
N LEU A 391 -11.77 17.61 -4.45
CA LEU A 391 -11.95 19.06 -4.36
C LEU A 391 -12.33 19.49 -2.92
N THR A 392 -13.26 18.78 -2.30
CA THR A 392 -13.68 19.02 -0.91
C THR A 392 -12.50 18.85 0.07
N GLU A 393 -11.68 17.82 -0.10
CA GLU A 393 -10.46 17.63 0.71
C GLU A 393 -9.49 18.81 0.57
N ARG A 394 -9.34 19.38 -0.64
CA ARG A 394 -8.49 20.57 -0.83
C ARG A 394 -9.09 21.82 -0.19
N PHE A 395 -10.41 21.96 -0.18
CA PHE A 395 -11.06 23.05 0.56
C PHE A 395 -10.97 22.87 2.07
N ASP A 396 -11.13 21.64 2.59
CA ASP A 396 -10.95 21.35 4.01
C ASP A 396 -9.53 21.70 4.46
N PHE A 397 -8.51 21.26 3.70
CA PHE A 397 -7.12 21.66 3.91
C PHE A 397 -6.94 23.19 3.97
N LEU A 398 -7.50 23.93 3.02
CA LEU A 398 -7.34 25.39 2.96
C LEU A 398 -8.05 26.12 4.11
N PHE A 399 -9.28 25.71 4.46
CA PHE A 399 -10.07 26.41 5.48
C PHE A 399 -9.73 25.99 6.90
N LYS A 400 -9.47 24.70 7.13
CA LYS A 400 -9.21 24.12 8.43
C LYS A 400 -7.73 24.15 8.78
N GLU A 401 -6.88 23.52 7.98
CA GLU A 401 -5.45 23.37 8.30
C GLU A 401 -4.63 24.63 8.02
N TRP A 402 -4.94 25.37 6.96
CA TRP A 402 -4.22 26.59 6.63
C TRP A 402 -4.84 27.84 7.25
N LEU A 403 -6.13 28.11 7.03
CA LEU A 403 -6.74 29.37 7.45
C LEU A 403 -7.30 29.36 8.89
N HIS A 404 -7.40 28.17 9.51
CA HIS A 404 -7.94 27.97 10.87
C HIS A 404 -9.35 28.57 11.09
N LEU A 405 -10.21 28.58 10.05
CA LEU A 405 -11.58 29.10 10.13
C LEU A 405 -12.61 28.08 10.61
N LEU A 406 -12.28 26.79 10.50
CA LEU A 406 -13.08 25.62 10.88
C LEU A 406 -12.24 24.75 11.80
#